data_AF-A0A0A9F5P1-F1
#
_entry.id   AF-A0A0A9F5P1-F1
#
_cell.length_a   1.000
_cell.length_b   1.000
_cell.length_c   1.000
_cell.angle_alpha   90.00
_cell.angle_beta   90.00
_cell.angle_gamma   90.00
#
_symmetry.space_group_name_H-M   'P 1'
#
loop_
_entity.id
_entity.type
_entity.pdbx_description
1 polymer ?
#
loop_
_entity_poly.entity_id
_entity_poly.type
_entity_poly.pdbx_seq_one_letter_code
_entity_poly.pdbx_strand_id
1 'polypeptide(L)'
;MWTSVTYYVMGFAPAAGRFFSQFLAYFLTHQMAVAMFRLLGAILKTMVVANTFGMFTLLIVFIFGGFLIPRQDIKPWWIWGYWVSPMMYSNNAISVNEFLATRWAIPNTDGSIAAPTIGRAILKFRGYFGGQWGYWLFVGAVIGYITLFNVLFLCALTFLSPGGSSNTVVSDDDNENELEKESKKQEQMSQITHGNGAANSRGQTGMVLPFQPLSLSFNHMNYYVDMPAAMKAQGFTEDRLQLLSDISGAFRPGVLTALVGVSGAGKTTLMDVLAGRKTSGIIEGDIRLSGYPKKQETFARISGYCEQTDIHSPNVTVYESLLYSAWLRLSSEVDENTRKECIYLYLATILCAYTLILVWLSIVH
;
A
#
# COMPACT_ATOMS: atom_id res chain seq x y z
N MET A 1 -16.18 -6.72 21.39
CA MET A 1 -16.57 -8.13 21.23
C MET A 1 -15.74 -9.04 22.14
N TRP A 2 -14.43 -9.24 21.89
CA TRP A 2 -13.60 -10.16 22.68
C TRP A 2 -13.66 -9.96 24.21
N THR A 3 -13.51 -8.73 24.68
CA THR A 3 -13.55 -8.42 26.13
C THR A 3 -14.91 -8.71 26.74
N SER A 4 -16.01 -8.36 26.06
CA SER A 4 -17.37 -8.63 26.54
C SER A 4 -17.64 -10.12 26.75
N VAL A 5 -17.16 -10.96 25.83
CA VAL A 5 -17.34 -12.42 25.90
C VAL A 5 -16.47 -13.03 26.99
N THR A 6 -15.21 -12.62 27.07
CA THR A 6 -14.22 -13.30 27.91
C THR A 6 -14.17 -12.78 29.35
N TYR A 7 -14.55 -11.52 29.59
CA TYR A 7 -14.35 -10.88 30.89
C TYR A 7 -15.14 -11.56 32.02
N TYR A 8 -16.43 -11.80 31.77
CA TYR A 8 -17.31 -12.45 32.73
C TYR A 8 -17.08 -13.96 32.81
N VAL A 9 -16.73 -14.61 31.69
CA VAL A 9 -16.41 -16.05 31.66
C VAL A 9 -15.14 -16.37 32.44
N MET A 10 -14.13 -15.50 32.39
CA MET A 10 -12.91 -15.65 33.19
C MET A 10 -13.10 -15.30 34.67
N GLY A 11 -14.24 -14.74 35.07
CA GLY A 11 -14.52 -14.38 36.45
C GLY A 11 -13.70 -13.18 36.96
N PHE A 12 -13.46 -12.18 36.11
CA PHE A 12 -12.88 -10.90 36.53
C PHE A 12 -13.85 -10.08 37.41
N ALA A 13 -13.35 -9.02 38.05
CA ALA A 13 -14.15 -8.20 38.96
C ALA A 13 -15.44 -7.66 38.29
N PRO A 14 -16.65 -7.93 38.80
CA PRO A 14 -17.90 -7.67 38.08
C PRO A 14 -18.29 -6.18 37.96
N ALA A 15 -17.52 -5.27 38.58
CA ALA A 15 -17.81 -3.84 38.58
C ALA A 15 -17.71 -3.24 37.17
N ALA A 16 -18.76 -2.55 36.72
CA ALA A 16 -18.85 -1.96 35.38
C ALA A 16 -17.68 -1.02 35.06
N GLY A 17 -17.23 -0.20 36.03
CA GLY A 17 -16.08 0.68 35.84
C GLY A 17 -14.78 -0.08 35.52
N ARG A 18 -14.56 -1.24 36.12
CA ARG A 18 -13.37 -2.07 35.85
C ARG A 18 -13.46 -2.81 34.53
N PHE A 19 -14.66 -3.19 34.11
CA PHE A 19 -14.91 -3.71 32.78
C PHE A 19 -14.51 -2.69 31.71
N PHE A 20 -14.96 -1.43 31.82
CA PHE A 20 -14.60 -0.39 30.86
C PHE A 20 -13.11 -0.03 30.91
N SER A 21 -12.50 0.01 32.09
CA SER A 21 -11.05 0.18 32.22
C SER A 21 -10.25 -0.97 31.60
N GLN A 22 -10.73 -2.21 31.74
CA GLN A 22 -10.10 -3.37 31.09
C GLN A 22 -10.24 -3.31 29.57
N PHE A 23 -11.43 -2.96 29.10
CA PHE A 23 -11.69 -2.77 27.67
C PHE A 23 -10.81 -1.68 27.07
N LEU A 24 -10.72 -0.53 27.74
CA LEU A 24 -9.85 0.58 27.32
C LEU A 24 -8.39 0.14 27.25
N ALA A 25 -7.89 -0.57 28.26
CA ALA A 25 -6.51 -1.06 28.28
C ALA A 25 -6.23 -1.98 27.07
N TYR A 26 -7.08 -2.99 26.83
CA TYR A 26 -6.92 -3.87 25.67
C TYR A 26 -7.06 -3.15 24.33
N PHE A 27 -7.99 -2.21 24.23
CA PHE A 27 -8.17 -1.40 23.02
C PHE A 27 -6.92 -0.57 22.71
N LEU A 28 -6.35 0.08 23.73
CA LEU A 28 -5.12 0.86 23.57
C LEU A 28 -3.91 -0.02 23.25
N THR A 29 -3.79 -1.19 23.89
CA THR A 29 -2.73 -2.16 23.54
C THR A 29 -2.86 -2.60 22.07
N HIS A 30 -4.08 -2.85 21.59
CA HIS A 30 -4.32 -3.19 20.20
C HIS A 30 -3.93 -2.04 19.25
N GLN A 31 -4.36 -0.82 19.54
CA GLN A 31 -3.99 0.35 18.73
C GLN A 31 -2.48 0.60 18.71
N MET A 32 -1.81 0.41 19.85
CA MET A 32 -0.36 0.49 19.96
C MET A 32 0.34 -0.56 19.09
N ALA A 33 -0.13 -1.82 19.12
CA ALA A 33 0.41 -2.89 18.28
C ALA A 33 0.22 -2.58 16.79
N VAL A 34 -0.96 -2.11 16.38
CA VAL A 34 -1.23 -1.71 15.00
C VAL A 34 -0.30 -0.58 14.55
N ALA A 35 -0.10 0.45 15.38
CA ALA A 35 0.82 1.54 15.08
C ALA A 35 2.27 1.06 14.92
N MET A 36 2.72 0.16 15.81
CA MET A 36 4.06 -0.44 15.75
C MET A 36 4.27 -1.25 14.45
N PHE A 37 3.31 -2.11 14.07
CA PHE A 37 3.43 -2.92 12.86
C PHE A 37 3.31 -2.09 11.58
N ARG A 38 2.53 -1.00 11.58
CA ARG A 38 2.51 -0.03 10.47
C ARG A 38 3.85 0.65 10.28
N LEU A 39 4.48 1.10 11.37
CA LEU A 39 5.84 1.64 11.34
C LEU A 39 6.83 0.63 10.77
N LEU A 40 6.77 -0.62 11.25
CA LEU A 40 7.65 -1.68 10.77
C LEU A 40 7.45 -1.95 9.27
N GLY A 41 6.21 -1.97 8.79
CA GLY A 41 5.89 -2.12 7.37
C GLY A 41 6.34 -0.93 6.50
N ALA A 42 6.34 0.30 7.03
CA ALA A 42 6.86 1.46 6.30
C ALA A 42 8.39 1.42 6.17
N ILE A 43 9.09 0.90 7.17
CA ILE A 43 10.56 0.79 7.16
C ILE A 43 10.99 -0.41 6.29
N LEU A 44 10.30 -1.54 6.41
CA LEU A 44 10.64 -2.78 5.72
C LEU A 44 9.94 -2.85 4.36
N LYS A 45 10.67 -2.52 3.29
CA LYS A 45 10.14 -2.35 1.92
C LYS A 45 9.74 -3.66 1.21
N THR A 46 9.86 -4.82 1.86
CA THR A 46 9.49 -6.13 1.29
C THR A 46 8.66 -6.96 2.26
N MET A 47 7.62 -7.63 1.74
CA MET A 47 6.65 -8.37 2.55
C MET A 47 7.28 -9.54 3.34
N VAL A 48 8.23 -10.26 2.73
CA VAL A 48 8.91 -11.40 3.37
C VAL A 48 9.76 -10.95 4.56
N VAL A 49 10.50 -9.85 4.39
CA VAL A 49 11.32 -9.27 5.46
C VAL A 49 10.42 -8.70 6.57
N ALA A 50 9.34 -8.00 6.20
CA ALA A 50 8.37 -7.46 7.14
C ALA A 50 7.75 -8.53 8.06
N ASN A 51 7.32 -9.66 7.50
CA ASN A 51 6.75 -10.76 8.28
C ASN A 51 7.77 -11.40 9.24
N THR A 52 8.99 -11.63 8.76
CA THR A 52 10.04 -12.29 9.56
C THR A 52 10.48 -11.42 10.73
N PHE A 53 10.77 -10.15 10.45
CA PHE A 53 11.13 -9.18 11.50
C PHE A 53 9.95 -8.88 12.42
N GLY A 54 8.71 -8.86 11.92
CA GLY A 54 7.52 -8.66 12.73
C GLY A 54 7.36 -9.72 13.82
N MET A 55 7.58 -10.99 13.50
CA MET A 55 7.56 -12.08 14.48
C MET A 55 8.67 -11.93 15.52
N PHE A 56 9.87 -11.54 15.10
CA PHE A 56 11.00 -11.31 16.01
C PHE A 56 10.75 -10.12 16.95
N THR A 57 10.23 -9.01 16.43
CA THR A 57 9.83 -7.85 17.24
C THR A 57 8.76 -8.22 18.26
N LEU A 58 7.75 -9.00 17.85
CA LEU A 58 6.72 -9.49 18.76
C LEU A 58 7.34 -10.29 19.91
N LEU A 59 8.23 -11.24 19.60
CA LEU A 59 8.92 -12.04 20.60
C LEU A 59 9.65 -11.18 21.65
N ILE A 60 10.41 -10.18 21.19
CA ILE A 60 11.12 -9.24 22.09
C ILE A 60 10.14 -8.49 22.99
N VAL A 61 9.07 -7.93 22.41
CA VAL A 61 8.06 -7.16 23.14
C VAL A 61 7.38 -8.03 24.22
N PHE A 62 7.10 -9.29 23.93
CA PHE A 62 6.53 -10.24 24.89
C PHE A 62 7.51 -10.62 26.00
N ILE A 63 8.77 -10.93 25.68
CA ILE A 63 9.80 -11.30 26.66
C ILE A 63 9.99 -10.19 27.69
N PHE A 64 10.13 -8.95 27.23
CA PHE A 64 10.31 -7.78 28.10
C PHE A 64 8.99 -7.18 28.62
N GLY A 65 7.85 -7.78 28.28
CA GLY A 65 6.53 -7.29 28.70
C GLY A 65 6.20 -7.51 30.18
N GLY A 66 7.05 -8.20 30.94
CA GLY A 66 6.87 -8.43 32.38
C GLY A 66 5.97 -9.61 32.76
N PHE A 67 5.31 -10.25 31.79
CA PHE A 67 4.49 -11.44 32.02
C PHE A 67 5.31 -12.73 31.95
N LEU A 68 6.15 -12.90 30.92
CA LEU A 68 7.03 -14.06 30.74
C LEU A 68 8.18 -14.07 31.74
N ILE A 69 8.90 -12.94 31.84
CA ILE A 69 10.00 -12.76 32.78
C ILE A 69 9.61 -11.63 33.75
N PRO A 70 9.46 -11.91 35.05
CA PRO A 70 9.23 -10.89 36.06
C PRO A 70 10.37 -9.88 36.09
N ARG A 71 10.06 -8.61 36.37
CA ARG A 71 11.04 -7.52 36.42
C ARG A 71 12.24 -7.82 37.33
N GLN A 72 12.01 -8.52 38.44
CA GLN A 72 13.02 -8.81 39.46
C GLN A 72 14.05 -9.85 39.01
N ASP A 73 13.68 -10.72 38.06
CA ASP A 73 14.55 -11.79 37.54
C ASP A 73 15.41 -11.31 36.38
N ILE A 74 15.09 -10.14 35.81
CA ILE A 74 15.87 -9.52 34.73
C ILE A 74 17.17 -8.97 35.31
N LYS A 75 18.29 -9.39 34.73
CA LYS A 75 19.62 -8.92 35.12
C LYS A 75 19.73 -7.39 35.00
N PRO A 76 20.43 -6.70 35.91
CA PRO A 76 20.48 -5.24 35.94
C PRO A 76 20.92 -4.59 34.61
N TRP A 77 21.78 -5.24 33.83
CA TRP A 77 22.25 -4.71 32.54
C TRP A 77 21.25 -4.87 31.38
N TRP A 78 20.21 -5.69 31.51
CA TRP A 78 19.12 -5.85 30.54
C TRP A 78 17.81 -5.17 30.95
N ILE A 79 17.77 -4.54 32.12
CA ILE A 79 16.53 -3.95 32.66
C ILE A 79 15.96 -2.85 31.78
N TRP A 80 16.79 -2.16 30.99
CA TRP A 80 16.34 -1.13 30.05
C TRP A 80 15.34 -1.69 29.02
N GLY A 81 15.49 -2.94 28.60
CA GLY A 81 14.56 -3.60 27.66
C GLY A 81 13.14 -3.70 28.21
N TYR A 82 13.01 -3.92 29.53
CA TYR A 82 11.73 -3.90 30.22
C TYR A 82 11.06 -2.52 30.18
N TRP A 83 11.82 -1.44 30.39
CA TRP A 83 11.30 -0.08 30.40
C TRP A 83 10.94 0.45 29.01
N VAL A 84 11.64 -0.01 27.98
CA VAL A 84 11.38 0.34 26.58
C VAL A 84 10.20 -0.44 26.00
N SER A 85 9.90 -1.64 26.52
CA SER A 85 8.81 -2.45 25.99
C SER A 85 7.43 -1.79 26.23
N PRO A 86 6.65 -1.49 25.17
CA PRO A 86 5.32 -0.92 25.34
C PRO A 86 4.32 -1.91 25.98
N MET A 87 4.60 -3.21 25.86
CA MET A 87 3.80 -4.28 26.47
C MET A 87 3.90 -4.26 28.00
N MET A 88 5.02 -3.78 28.55
CA MET A 88 5.18 -3.59 30.00
C MET A 88 4.08 -2.70 30.57
N TYR A 89 3.80 -1.57 29.91
CA TYR A 89 2.80 -0.59 30.37
C TYR A 89 1.39 -1.18 30.25
N SER A 90 1.11 -1.91 29.17
CA SER A 90 -0.15 -2.61 28.96
C SER A 90 -0.44 -3.65 30.04
N ASN A 91 0.54 -4.52 30.35
CA ASN A 91 0.40 -5.55 31.37
C ASN A 91 0.25 -4.97 32.78
N ASN A 92 0.97 -3.88 33.09
CA ASN A 92 0.80 -3.17 34.36
C ASN A 92 -0.61 -2.55 34.47
N ALA A 93 -1.12 -1.90 33.42
CA ALA A 93 -2.48 -1.33 33.42
C ALA A 93 -3.55 -2.39 33.69
N ILE A 94 -3.48 -3.54 33.00
CA ILE A 94 -4.40 -4.67 33.17
C ILE A 94 -4.31 -5.24 34.59
N SER A 95 -3.08 -5.48 35.07
CA SER A 95 -2.87 -6.11 36.38
C SER A 95 -3.34 -5.20 37.53
N VAL A 96 -3.07 -3.90 37.44
CA VAL A 96 -3.54 -2.90 38.42
C VAL A 96 -5.07 -2.81 38.42
N ASN A 97 -5.70 -2.87 37.25
CA ASN A 97 -7.16 -2.83 37.12
C ASN A 97 -7.85 -4.06 37.72
N GLU A 98 -7.25 -5.24 37.71
CA GLU A 98 -7.83 -6.43 38.36
C GLU A 98 -7.45 -6.53 39.84
N PHE A 99 -6.15 -6.51 40.17
CA PHE A 99 -5.68 -6.82 41.52
C PHE A 99 -5.93 -5.73 42.56
N LEU A 100 -6.29 -4.50 42.16
CA LEU A 100 -6.78 -3.49 43.10
C LEU A 100 -8.28 -3.62 43.39
N ALA A 101 -8.97 -4.68 42.95
CA ALA A 101 -10.39 -4.85 43.18
C ALA A 101 -10.72 -5.17 44.63
N THR A 102 -11.92 -4.80 45.06
CA THR A 102 -12.42 -5.03 46.42
C THR A 102 -12.33 -6.51 46.82
N ARG A 103 -12.53 -7.42 45.87
CA ARG A 103 -12.35 -8.88 46.06
C ARG A 103 -10.93 -9.28 46.50
N TRP A 104 -9.91 -8.51 46.12
CA TRP A 104 -8.50 -8.74 46.43
C TRP A 104 -8.03 -7.89 47.62
N ALA A 105 -8.93 -7.15 48.27
CA ALA A 105 -8.65 -6.28 49.41
C ALA A 105 -8.63 -7.02 50.76
N ILE A 106 -8.51 -8.35 50.75
CA ILE A 106 -8.36 -9.18 51.95
C ILE A 106 -7.00 -8.84 52.59
N PRO A 107 -6.92 -8.69 53.93
CA PRO A 107 -5.66 -8.46 54.63
C PRO A 107 -4.65 -9.55 54.31
N ASN A 108 -3.40 -9.16 54.07
CA ASN A 108 -2.34 -10.13 53.82
C ASN A 108 -1.90 -10.79 55.14
N THR A 109 -2.03 -12.10 55.24
CA THR A 109 -1.61 -12.89 56.41
C THR A 109 -0.13 -13.32 56.32
N ASP A 110 0.49 -13.17 55.15
CA ASP A 110 1.90 -13.55 54.93
C ASP A 110 2.85 -12.37 55.24
N GLY A 111 3.72 -12.57 56.23
CA GLY A 111 4.73 -11.59 56.66
C GLY A 111 5.93 -11.46 55.74
N SER A 112 6.10 -12.35 54.76
CA SER A 112 7.22 -12.32 53.81
C SER A 112 7.16 -11.12 52.84
N ILE A 113 5.95 -10.64 52.53
CA ILE A 113 5.71 -9.53 51.61
C ILE A 113 5.02 -8.39 52.36
N ALA A 114 5.75 -7.31 52.60
CA ALA A 114 5.20 -6.07 53.15
C ALA A 114 4.21 -5.42 52.16
N ALA A 115 2.94 -5.80 52.25
CA ALA A 115 1.82 -5.26 51.50
C ALA A 115 0.52 -5.37 52.33
N PRO A 116 -0.38 -4.35 52.29
CA PRO A 116 -1.56 -4.32 53.16
C PRO A 116 -2.68 -5.26 52.70
N THR A 117 -2.73 -5.59 51.41
CA THR A 117 -3.76 -6.47 50.83
C THR A 117 -3.13 -7.54 49.96
N ILE A 118 -3.81 -8.68 49.81
CA ILE A 118 -3.37 -9.79 48.93
C ILE A 118 -3.13 -9.31 47.50
N GLY A 119 -4.03 -8.47 46.95
CA GLY A 119 -3.86 -7.91 45.61
C GLY A 119 -2.58 -7.10 45.43
N ARG A 120 -2.21 -6.28 46.42
CA ARG A 120 -0.94 -5.53 46.41
C ARG A 120 0.27 -6.43 46.65
N ALA A 121 0.11 -7.51 47.43
CA ALA A 121 1.16 -8.51 47.62
C ALA A 121 1.49 -9.22 46.28
N ILE A 122 0.47 -9.62 45.52
CA ILE A 122 0.64 -10.25 44.19
C ILE A 122 1.31 -9.29 43.20
N LEU A 123 0.87 -8.03 43.15
CA LEU A 123 1.49 -7.01 42.28
C LEU A 123 2.97 -6.82 42.63
N LYS A 124 3.30 -6.73 43.93
CA LYS A 124 4.67 -6.54 44.40
C LYS A 124 5.55 -7.76 44.12
N PHE A 125 5.01 -8.97 44.31
CA PHE A 125 5.70 -10.22 44.01
C PHE A 125 6.03 -10.34 42.51
N ARG A 126 5.09 -10.00 41.63
CA ARG A 126 5.31 -10.00 40.18
C ARG A 126 6.16 -8.82 39.68
N GLY A 127 6.47 -7.86 40.53
CA GLY A 127 7.25 -6.67 40.19
C GLY A 127 6.46 -5.59 39.44
N TYR A 128 5.12 -5.62 39.52
CA TYR A 128 4.23 -4.59 38.98
C TYR A 128 4.03 -3.42 39.95
N PHE A 129 3.77 -2.23 39.42
CA PHE A 129 3.61 -1.03 40.24
C PHE A 129 2.16 -0.84 40.71
N GLY A 130 1.91 -1.01 42.02
CA GLY A 130 0.58 -0.92 42.63
C GLY A 130 0.15 0.47 43.09
N GLY A 131 0.63 1.55 42.46
CA GLY A 131 0.29 2.93 42.84
C GLY A 131 -1.18 3.28 42.55
N GLN A 132 -1.79 4.14 43.38
CA GLN A 132 -3.22 4.51 43.26
C GLN A 132 -3.52 5.31 41.97
N TRP A 133 -2.52 5.99 41.43
CA TRP A 133 -2.55 6.68 40.12
C TRP A 133 -1.95 5.83 38.98
N GLY A 134 -1.52 4.60 39.26
CA GLY A 134 -0.74 3.78 38.34
C GLY A 134 -1.48 3.45 37.05
N TYR A 135 -2.77 3.11 37.14
CA TYR A 135 -3.57 2.74 35.96
C TYR A 135 -3.54 3.83 34.88
N TRP A 136 -3.86 5.08 35.25
CA TRP A 136 -3.90 6.19 34.31
C TRP A 136 -2.51 6.59 33.79
N LEU A 137 -1.46 6.43 34.61
CA LEU A 137 -0.09 6.63 34.17
C LEU A 137 0.31 5.62 33.08
N PHE A 138 -0.05 4.34 33.25
CA PHE A 138 0.22 3.32 32.24
C PHE A 138 -0.61 3.52 30.97
N VAL A 139 -1.88 3.91 31.10
CA VAL A 139 -2.74 4.29 29.96
C VAL A 139 -2.14 5.47 29.20
N GLY A 140 -1.71 6.52 29.90
CA GLY A 140 -1.04 7.68 29.30
C GLY A 140 0.25 7.29 28.58
N ALA A 141 1.06 6.40 29.16
CA ALA A 141 2.27 5.89 28.51
C ALA A 141 1.98 5.11 27.22
N VAL A 142 0.96 4.25 27.22
CA VAL A 142 0.54 3.52 26.00
C VAL A 142 0.06 4.49 24.92
N ILE A 143 -0.71 5.52 25.28
CA ILE A 143 -1.11 6.58 24.35
C ILE A 143 0.11 7.31 23.79
N GLY A 144 1.10 7.62 24.63
CA GLY A 144 2.38 8.19 24.20
C GLY A 144 3.08 7.33 23.16
N TYR A 145 3.14 6.00 23.36
CA TYR A 145 3.68 5.07 22.36
C TYR A 145 2.86 5.04 21.06
N ILE A 146 1.53 5.08 21.14
CA ILE A 146 0.67 5.15 19.94
C ILE A 146 1.02 6.40 19.13
N THR A 147 1.08 7.56 19.78
CA THR A 147 1.43 8.82 19.10
C THR A 147 2.85 8.76 18.53
N LEU A 148 3.82 8.28 19.31
CA LEU A 148 5.21 8.11 18.87
C LEU A 148 5.30 7.24 17.61
N PHE A 149 4.71 6.05 17.62
CA PHE A 149 4.79 5.14 16.46
C PHE A 149 4.07 5.69 15.23
N ASN A 150 2.95 6.39 15.39
CA ASN A 150 2.26 7.03 14.26
C ASN A 150 3.05 8.22 13.70
N VAL A 151 3.70 9.03 14.54
CA VAL A 151 4.58 10.12 14.08
C VAL A 151 5.79 9.54 13.35
N LEU A 152 6.43 8.51 13.92
CA LEU A 152 7.54 7.83 13.26
C LEU A 152 7.10 7.18 11.94
N PHE A 153 5.89 6.63 11.87
CA PHE A 153 5.34 6.06 10.64
C PHE A 153 5.14 7.15 9.58
N LEU A 154 4.60 8.31 9.96
CA LEU A 154 4.46 9.45 9.05
C LEU A 154 5.83 9.96 8.59
N CYS A 155 6.79 10.11 9.51
CA CYS A 155 8.17 10.44 9.18
C CYS A 155 8.81 9.40 8.25
N ALA A 156 8.53 8.11 8.48
CA ALA A 156 9.04 7.05 7.63
C ALA A 156 8.49 7.20 6.20
N LEU A 157 7.19 7.46 6.04
CA LEU A 157 6.59 7.71 4.72
C LEU A 157 7.09 9.00 4.05
N THR A 158 7.41 10.05 4.80
CA THR A 158 7.87 11.32 4.23
C THR A 158 9.37 11.30 3.88
N PHE A 159 10.20 10.64 4.70
CA PHE A 159 11.66 10.69 4.55
C PHE A 159 12.26 9.45 3.91
N LEU A 160 11.67 8.26 4.10
CA LEU A 160 12.04 7.12 3.27
C LEU A 160 11.33 7.32 1.94
N SER A 161 12.04 7.92 0.99
CA SER A 161 11.67 7.82 -0.41
C SER A 161 11.38 6.35 -0.74
N PRO A 162 10.37 6.04 -1.58
CA PRO A 162 10.17 4.69 -2.09
C PRO A 162 11.52 4.23 -2.62
N GLY A 163 12.14 3.31 -1.87
CA GLY A 163 13.57 3.07 -2.02
C GLY A 163 13.80 2.43 -3.35
N GLY A 164 14.55 3.10 -4.21
CA GLY A 164 15.18 2.57 -5.41
C GLY A 164 14.24 1.75 -6.27
N SER A 165 13.73 2.37 -7.34
CA SER A 165 12.84 1.77 -8.35
C SER A 165 11.57 1.17 -7.73
N SER A 166 10.40 1.62 -8.18
CA SER A 166 9.38 0.62 -8.46
C SER A 166 9.95 -0.27 -9.56
N ASN A 167 10.82 -1.21 -9.19
CA ASN A 167 10.93 -2.46 -9.89
C ASN A 167 9.58 -3.11 -9.62
N THR A 168 8.57 -2.70 -10.39
CA THR A 168 7.63 -3.68 -10.94
C THR A 168 8.52 -4.84 -11.32
N VAL A 169 8.37 -5.95 -10.59
CA VAL A 169 9.11 -7.18 -10.80
C VAL A 169 8.95 -7.50 -12.28
N VAL A 170 9.95 -7.10 -13.05
CA VAL A 170 10.18 -7.58 -14.40
C VAL A 170 10.89 -8.90 -14.16
N SER A 171 10.09 -9.91 -13.82
CA SER A 171 10.46 -11.29 -14.08
C SER A 171 10.31 -11.49 -15.58
N ASP A 172 11.29 -10.99 -16.35
CA ASP A 172 11.38 -11.18 -17.80
C ASP A 172 11.78 -12.63 -18.17
N ASP A 173 12.19 -13.46 -17.22
CA ASP A 173 12.70 -14.81 -17.56
C ASP A 173 11.62 -15.90 -17.74
N ASP A 174 10.38 -15.68 -17.28
CA ASP A 174 9.33 -16.73 -17.35
C ASP A 174 8.29 -16.51 -18.45
N ASN A 175 8.10 -15.28 -18.94
CA ASN A 175 7.03 -14.95 -19.92
C ASN A 175 7.46 -14.95 -21.39
N GLU A 176 8.77 -14.85 -21.69
CA GLU A 176 9.26 -14.88 -23.08
C GLU A 176 8.98 -16.22 -23.77
N ASN A 177 8.95 -17.32 -23.00
CA ASN A 177 8.70 -18.66 -23.53
C ASN A 177 7.23 -18.92 -23.92
N GLU A 178 6.27 -18.15 -23.40
CA GLU A 178 4.85 -18.30 -23.76
C GLU A 178 4.48 -17.44 -24.99
N LEU A 179 5.01 -16.22 -25.09
CA LEU A 179 4.75 -15.31 -26.23
C LEU A 179 5.41 -15.78 -27.54
N GLU A 180 6.56 -16.46 -27.48
CA GLU A 180 7.17 -17.07 -28.67
C GLU A 180 6.39 -18.27 -29.21
N LYS A 181 5.59 -18.96 -28.36
CA LYS A 181 4.78 -20.11 -28.80
C LYS A 181 3.51 -19.70 -29.54
N GLU A 182 2.95 -18.53 -29.26
CA GLU A 182 1.80 -18.01 -29.99
C GLU A 182 2.17 -17.38 -31.34
N SER A 183 3.29 -16.65 -31.40
CA SER A 183 3.75 -16.01 -32.65
C SER A 183 4.06 -17.02 -33.76
N LYS A 184 4.57 -18.22 -33.40
CA LYS A 184 4.89 -19.28 -34.37
C LYS A 184 3.66 -20.01 -34.94
N LYS A 185 2.46 -19.83 -34.37
CA LYS A 185 1.22 -20.44 -34.89
C LYS A 185 0.48 -19.57 -35.91
N GLN A 186 0.77 -18.27 -35.98
CA GLN A 186 0.03 -17.32 -36.82
C GLN A 186 0.68 -17.01 -38.17
N GLU A 187 1.95 -17.37 -38.37
CA GLU A 187 2.69 -17.11 -39.63
C GLU A 187 2.37 -18.10 -40.77
N GLN A 188 1.48 -19.08 -40.58
CA GLN A 188 1.18 -20.08 -41.62
C GLN A 188 -0.14 -19.88 -42.39
N MET A 189 -0.84 -18.75 -42.24
CA MET A 189 -2.08 -18.53 -43.00
C MET A 189 -2.33 -17.06 -43.34
N SER A 190 -1.59 -16.50 -44.30
CA SER A 190 -2.09 -15.37 -45.10
C SER A 190 -1.26 -15.17 -46.37
N GLN A 191 -1.59 -15.93 -47.41
CA GLN A 191 -1.42 -15.45 -48.78
C GLN A 191 -2.78 -15.45 -49.49
N ILE A 192 -2.98 -14.37 -50.26
CA ILE A 192 -4.02 -14.13 -51.29
C ILE A 192 -5.38 -13.59 -50.78
N THR A 193 -5.64 -12.29 -50.97
CA THR A 193 -6.51 -11.76 -52.06
C THR A 193 -6.81 -10.26 -51.89
N HIS A 194 -6.59 -9.51 -52.97
CA HIS A 194 -6.99 -8.11 -53.19
C HIS A 194 -8.52 -7.91 -53.25
N GLY A 195 -9.03 -6.78 -52.77
CA GLY A 195 -10.37 -6.31 -53.10
C GLY A 195 -10.63 -4.86 -52.68
N ASN A 196 -10.66 -3.95 -53.65
CA ASN A 196 -11.12 -2.57 -53.49
C ASN A 196 -12.61 -2.52 -53.16
N GLY A 197 -13.00 -1.67 -52.21
CA GLY A 197 -14.40 -1.38 -51.92
C GLY A 197 -14.54 -0.08 -51.13
N ALA A 198 -14.70 1.03 -51.85
CA ALA A 198 -15.16 2.29 -51.28
C ALA A 198 -16.61 2.12 -50.80
N ALA A 199 -16.86 2.32 -49.51
CA ALA A 199 -18.22 2.40 -48.96
C ALA A 199 -18.28 3.56 -47.96
N ASN A 200 -18.88 4.64 -48.46
CA ASN A 200 -19.28 5.83 -47.74
C ASN A 200 -20.48 5.47 -46.84
N SER A 201 -20.31 5.37 -45.53
CA SER A 201 -21.43 5.20 -44.59
C SER A 201 -21.46 6.32 -43.54
N ARG A 202 -22.44 7.18 -43.79
CA ARG A 202 -23.04 8.21 -42.95
C ARG A 202 -23.16 7.82 -41.47
N GLY A 203 -22.71 8.74 -40.61
CA GLY A 203 -23.39 9.22 -39.41
C GLY A 203 -24.08 8.18 -38.53
N GLN A 204 -23.34 7.64 -37.57
CA GLN A 204 -23.92 7.09 -36.35
C GLN A 204 -23.65 8.05 -35.20
N THR A 205 -24.73 8.70 -34.75
CA THR A 205 -24.82 9.42 -33.49
C THR A 205 -24.69 8.44 -32.33
N GLY A 206 -23.45 8.01 -32.04
CA GLY A 206 -23.09 7.57 -30.70
C GLY A 206 -23.10 8.79 -29.79
N MET A 207 -23.64 8.67 -28.58
CA MET A 207 -23.60 9.74 -27.59
C MET A 207 -22.13 10.01 -27.24
N VAL A 208 -21.53 10.99 -27.93
CA VAL A 208 -20.17 11.43 -27.68
C VAL A 208 -20.21 12.16 -26.35
N LEU A 209 -19.67 11.53 -25.30
CA LEU A 209 -19.32 12.26 -24.07
C LEU A 209 -18.53 13.49 -24.52
N PRO A 210 -18.91 14.72 -24.11
CA PRO A 210 -18.23 15.92 -24.57
C PRO A 210 -16.83 15.96 -23.97
N PHE A 211 -15.88 15.27 -24.60
CA PHE A 211 -14.48 15.35 -24.28
C PHE A 211 -13.88 16.43 -25.17
N GLN A 212 -13.14 17.36 -24.57
CA GLN A 212 -12.34 18.30 -25.34
C GLN A 212 -11.16 17.52 -25.92
N PRO A 213 -11.02 17.41 -27.26
CA PRO A 213 -9.89 16.72 -27.85
C PRO A 213 -8.60 17.48 -27.56
N LEU A 214 -7.63 16.82 -26.95
CA LEU A 214 -6.34 17.41 -26.60
C LEU A 214 -5.23 16.79 -27.46
N SER A 215 -4.32 17.62 -27.95
CA SER A 215 -3.09 17.17 -28.62
C SER A 215 -1.93 17.13 -27.62
N LEU A 216 -1.04 16.14 -27.77
CA LEU A 216 0.22 16.06 -27.03
C LEU A 216 1.36 16.24 -28.02
N SER A 217 2.34 17.08 -27.72
CA SER A 217 3.55 17.24 -28.53
C SER A 217 4.78 17.24 -27.64
N PHE A 218 5.86 16.63 -28.09
CA PHE A 218 7.13 16.59 -27.39
C PHE A 218 8.26 16.86 -28.37
N ASN A 219 9.21 17.71 -27.98
CA ASN A 219 10.32 18.14 -28.83
C ASN A 219 11.65 17.98 -28.10
N HIS A 220 12.65 17.45 -28.82
CA HIS A 220 14.03 17.28 -28.37
C HIS A 220 14.13 16.58 -27.01
N MET A 221 13.36 15.51 -26.82
CA MET A 221 13.25 14.85 -25.53
C MET A 221 14.43 13.90 -25.30
N ASN A 222 15.16 14.15 -24.21
CA ASN A 222 16.25 13.31 -23.74
C ASN A 222 15.95 12.81 -22.33
N TYR A 223 16.31 11.56 -22.04
CA TYR A 223 16.12 10.97 -20.72
C TYR A 223 17.38 10.23 -20.29
N TYR A 224 17.86 10.60 -19.10
CA TYR A 224 19.07 10.08 -18.49
C TYR A 224 18.75 9.44 -17.14
N VAL A 225 19.39 8.32 -16.86
CA VAL A 225 19.37 7.65 -15.56
C VAL A 225 20.78 7.52 -15.01
N ASP A 226 20.91 7.41 -13.69
CA ASP A 226 22.21 7.13 -13.07
C ASP A 226 22.71 5.76 -13.54
N MET A 227 24.02 5.66 -13.80
CA MET A 227 24.62 4.44 -14.32
C MET A 227 24.41 3.28 -13.32
N PRO A 228 23.76 2.17 -13.72
CA PRO A 228 23.53 1.03 -12.83
C PRO A 228 24.85 0.45 -12.32
N ALA A 229 24.87 0.00 -11.06
CA ALA A 229 26.08 -0.55 -10.42
C ALA A 229 26.68 -1.75 -11.19
N ALA A 230 25.83 -2.56 -11.83
CA ALA A 230 26.26 -3.67 -12.67
C ALA A 230 27.07 -3.22 -13.91
N MET A 231 26.69 -2.09 -14.54
CA MET A 231 27.42 -1.54 -15.69
C MET A 231 28.68 -0.79 -15.26
N LYS A 232 28.67 -0.11 -14.11
CA LYS A 232 29.91 0.45 -13.53
C LYS A 232 30.96 -0.65 -13.27
N ALA A 233 30.53 -1.82 -12.80
CA ALA A 233 31.42 -2.97 -12.59
C ALA A 233 31.99 -3.56 -13.90
N GLN A 234 31.29 -3.37 -15.03
CA GLN A 234 31.76 -3.78 -16.37
C GLN A 234 32.69 -2.75 -17.04
N GLY A 235 33.07 -1.67 -16.33
CA GLY A 235 34.08 -0.71 -16.79
C GLY A 235 33.55 0.53 -17.52
N PHE A 236 32.24 0.78 -17.50
CA PHE A 236 31.67 2.03 -18.03
C PHE A 236 32.03 3.20 -17.11
N THR A 237 32.70 4.21 -17.67
CA THR A 237 33.22 5.39 -16.94
C THR A 237 32.23 6.55 -16.87
N GLU A 238 31.13 6.49 -17.60
CA GLU A 238 30.10 7.52 -17.60
C GLU A 238 29.24 7.45 -16.34
N ASP A 239 28.90 8.62 -15.79
CA ASP A 239 28.05 8.71 -14.60
C ASP A 239 26.56 8.50 -14.89
N ARG A 240 26.15 8.70 -16.15
CA ARG A 240 24.75 8.65 -16.57
C ARG A 240 24.59 7.82 -17.83
N LEU A 241 23.54 7.03 -17.89
CA LEU A 241 23.13 6.28 -19.06
C LEU A 241 22.01 7.05 -19.77
N GLN A 242 22.19 7.36 -21.04
CA GLN A 242 21.15 7.94 -21.88
C GLN A 242 20.24 6.83 -22.42
N LEU A 243 18.94 6.92 -22.12
CA LEU A 243 17.95 5.94 -22.58
C LEU A 243 17.10 6.44 -23.75
N LEU A 244 16.88 7.76 -23.83
CA LEU A 244 16.17 8.41 -24.94
C LEU A 244 17.03 9.54 -25.47
N SER A 245 17.16 9.60 -26.80
CA SER A 245 18.02 10.54 -27.50
C SER A 245 17.25 11.33 -28.55
N ASP A 246 17.10 12.63 -28.31
CA ASP A 246 16.55 13.64 -29.20
C ASP A 246 15.20 13.25 -29.85
N ILE A 247 14.28 12.72 -29.04
CA ILE A 247 13.01 12.22 -29.56
C ILE A 247 12.01 13.36 -29.68
N SER A 248 11.43 13.50 -30.88
CA SER A 248 10.38 14.49 -31.18
C SER A 248 9.16 13.82 -31.81
N GLY A 249 7.97 14.33 -31.52
CA GLY A 249 6.73 13.76 -32.02
C GLY A 249 5.48 14.45 -31.50
N ALA A 250 4.34 14.06 -32.05
CA ALA A 250 3.04 14.58 -31.62
C ALA A 250 1.93 13.55 -31.77
N PHE A 251 1.04 13.50 -30.78
CA PHE A 251 -0.19 12.73 -30.80
C PHE A 251 -1.35 13.68 -31.05
N ARG A 252 -2.06 13.40 -32.16
CA ARG A 252 -3.22 14.18 -32.58
C ARG A 252 -4.50 13.55 -32.03
N PRO A 253 -5.46 14.36 -31.58
CA PRO A 253 -6.75 13.82 -31.17
C PRO A 253 -7.46 13.15 -32.34
N GLY A 254 -8.21 12.08 -32.04
CA GLY A 254 -8.95 11.31 -33.04
C GLY A 254 -8.11 10.36 -33.89
N VAL A 255 -6.82 10.21 -33.61
CA VAL A 255 -5.92 9.29 -34.31
C VAL A 255 -5.38 8.25 -33.35
N LEU A 256 -5.57 6.97 -33.68
CA LEU A 256 -4.88 5.88 -32.99
C LEU A 256 -3.40 5.89 -33.42
N THR A 257 -2.52 6.25 -32.51
CA THR A 257 -1.07 6.21 -32.74
C THR A 257 -0.49 4.97 -32.10
N ALA A 258 0.24 4.17 -32.87
CA ALA A 258 0.94 2.98 -32.39
C ALA A 258 2.45 3.23 -32.37
N LEU A 259 3.11 2.89 -31.26
CA LEU A 259 4.56 2.92 -31.13
C LEU A 259 5.11 1.50 -31.26
N VAL A 260 5.75 1.20 -32.38
CA VAL A 260 6.24 -0.14 -32.72
C VAL A 260 7.75 -0.12 -32.87
N GLY A 261 8.41 -1.17 -32.42
CA GLY A 261 9.87 -1.31 -32.49
C GLY A 261 10.35 -2.54 -31.73
N VAL A 262 11.59 -2.94 -31.98
CA VAL A 262 12.23 -4.13 -31.35
C VAL A 262 12.27 -4.02 -29.82
N SER A 263 12.39 -5.15 -29.13
CA SER A 263 12.58 -5.15 -27.67
C SER A 263 13.81 -4.33 -27.29
N GLY A 264 13.75 -3.61 -26.16
CA GLY A 264 14.84 -2.72 -25.73
C GLY A 264 14.93 -1.36 -26.43
N ALA A 265 14.13 -1.08 -27.48
CA ALA A 265 14.17 0.21 -28.20
C ALA A 265 13.70 1.45 -27.39
N GLY A 266 13.39 1.31 -26.11
CA GLY A 266 12.96 2.44 -25.25
C GLY A 266 11.49 2.84 -25.39
N LYS A 267 10.63 2.00 -26.00
CA LYS A 267 9.19 2.29 -26.20
C LYS A 267 8.45 2.55 -24.88
N THR A 268 8.57 1.61 -23.94
CA THR A 268 7.97 1.72 -22.61
C THR A 268 8.56 2.90 -21.86
N THR A 269 9.88 3.11 -21.97
CA THR A 269 10.57 4.27 -21.36
C THR A 269 10.01 5.60 -21.87
N LEU A 270 9.80 5.75 -23.18
CA LEU A 270 9.19 6.93 -23.79
C LEU A 270 7.78 7.16 -23.24
N MET A 271 6.95 6.11 -23.22
CA MET A 271 5.58 6.18 -22.70
C MET A 271 5.53 6.53 -21.21
N ASP A 272 6.42 5.96 -20.39
CA ASP A 272 6.51 6.27 -18.96
C ASP A 272 6.95 7.72 -18.70
N VAL A 273 7.89 8.25 -19.50
CA VAL A 273 8.34 9.64 -19.40
C VAL A 273 7.23 10.60 -19.80
N LEU A 274 6.52 10.33 -20.91
CA LEU A 274 5.37 11.14 -21.34
C LEU A 274 4.23 11.07 -20.32
N ALA A 275 3.98 9.90 -19.72
CA ALA A 275 3.01 9.72 -18.63
C ALA A 275 3.43 10.43 -17.33
N GLY A 276 4.72 10.78 -17.19
CA GLY A 276 5.31 11.38 -16.00
C GLY A 276 5.41 10.42 -14.82
N ARG A 277 5.62 9.13 -15.11
CA ARG A 277 5.78 8.07 -14.11
C ARG A 277 7.24 7.80 -13.74
N LYS A 278 8.19 8.17 -14.61
CA LYS A 278 9.62 8.20 -14.23
C LYS A 278 9.92 9.47 -13.45
N THR A 279 9.92 9.34 -12.12
CA THR A 279 10.32 10.41 -11.19
C THR A 279 11.82 10.38 -10.84
N SER A 280 12.52 9.30 -11.21
CA SER A 280 13.96 9.14 -11.05
C SER A 280 14.64 9.34 -12.40
N GLY A 281 15.63 10.23 -12.49
CA GLY A 281 16.35 10.55 -13.72
C GLY A 281 16.14 12.00 -14.15
N ILE A 282 16.88 12.41 -15.18
CA ILE A 282 16.87 13.77 -15.70
C ILE A 282 16.15 13.73 -17.05
N ILE A 283 15.05 14.47 -17.13
CA ILE A 283 14.27 14.64 -18.35
C ILE A 283 14.60 16.03 -18.90
N GLU A 284 15.08 16.08 -20.14
CA GLU A 284 15.32 17.31 -20.88
C GLU A 284 14.42 17.36 -22.11
N GLY A 285 14.09 18.57 -22.58
CA GLY A 285 13.16 18.79 -23.69
C GLY A 285 11.85 19.46 -23.25
N ASP A 286 10.93 19.60 -24.19
CA ASP A 286 9.65 20.29 -23.97
C ASP A 286 8.47 19.35 -24.27
N ILE A 287 7.54 19.22 -23.33
CA ILE A 287 6.30 18.47 -23.50
C ILE A 287 5.13 19.44 -23.34
N ARG A 288 4.32 19.56 -24.38
CA ARG A 288 3.16 20.45 -24.43
C ARG A 288 1.87 19.69 -24.65
N LEU A 289 0.82 20.14 -23.98
CA LEU A 289 -0.55 19.69 -24.14
C LEU A 289 -1.37 20.83 -24.75
N SER A 290 -1.84 20.66 -25.99
CA SER A 290 -2.59 21.68 -26.73
C SER A 290 -1.92 23.07 -26.74
N GLY A 291 -0.59 23.09 -26.83
CA GLY A 291 0.23 24.30 -26.84
C GLY A 291 0.69 24.80 -25.46
N TYR A 292 0.16 24.27 -24.36
CA TYR A 292 0.55 24.66 -23.00
C TYR A 292 1.59 23.70 -22.41
N PRO A 293 2.55 24.17 -21.58
CA PRO A 293 3.49 23.29 -20.89
C PRO A 293 2.79 22.23 -20.03
N LYS A 294 3.27 20.98 -20.09
CA LYS A 294 2.71 19.86 -19.32
C LYS A 294 2.91 20.07 -17.81
N LYS A 295 1.79 20.24 -17.09
CA LYS A 295 1.76 20.16 -15.62
C LYS A 295 1.34 18.76 -15.19
N GLN A 296 2.17 18.07 -14.41
CA GLN A 296 1.94 16.67 -14.06
C GLN A 296 0.62 16.44 -13.30
N GLU A 297 0.26 17.33 -12.38
CA GLU A 297 -0.97 17.20 -11.59
C GLU A 297 -2.24 17.25 -12.45
N THR A 298 -2.28 18.16 -13.42
CA THR A 298 -3.42 18.28 -14.34
C THR A 298 -3.42 17.14 -15.35
N PHE A 299 -2.26 16.81 -15.90
CA PHE A 299 -2.09 15.74 -16.89
C PHE A 299 -2.57 14.39 -16.34
N ALA A 300 -2.17 14.02 -15.12
CA ALA A 300 -2.57 12.77 -14.49
C ALA A 300 -4.09 12.61 -14.29
N ARG A 301 -4.85 13.72 -14.24
CA ARG A 301 -6.33 13.70 -14.10
C ARG A 301 -7.06 13.47 -15.42
N ILE A 302 -6.43 13.82 -16.54
CA ILE A 302 -7.04 13.78 -17.87
C ILE A 302 -6.48 12.67 -18.77
N SER A 303 -5.34 12.07 -18.38
CA SER A 303 -4.74 10.93 -19.08
C SER A 303 -5.00 9.62 -18.35
N GLY A 304 -5.45 8.60 -19.08
CA GLY A 304 -5.40 7.20 -18.62
C GLY A 304 -4.09 6.54 -19.05
N TYR A 305 -3.43 5.84 -18.14
CA TYR A 305 -2.29 4.97 -18.45
C TYR A 305 -2.61 3.56 -17.96
N CYS A 306 -2.41 2.55 -18.80
CA CYS A 306 -2.54 1.15 -18.43
C CYS A 306 -1.12 0.56 -18.34
N GLU A 307 -0.81 -0.07 -17.21
CA GLU A 307 0.48 -0.72 -17.01
C GLU A 307 0.52 -2.09 -17.68
N GLN A 308 1.73 -2.58 -17.96
CA GLN A 308 1.93 -3.93 -18.50
C GLN A 308 1.52 -5.01 -17.49
N THR A 309 1.71 -4.74 -16.20
CA THR A 309 1.24 -5.59 -15.10
C THR A 309 -0.14 -5.13 -14.63
N ASP A 310 -1.05 -6.08 -14.46
CA ASP A 310 -2.38 -5.78 -13.95
C ASP A 310 -2.32 -5.37 -12.46
N ILE A 311 -2.95 -4.24 -12.13
CA ILE A 311 -3.07 -3.72 -10.77
C ILE A 311 -4.53 -3.81 -10.35
N HIS A 312 -5.09 -5.00 -10.41
CA HIS A 312 -6.42 -5.30 -9.88
C HIS A 312 -6.32 -6.11 -8.59
N SER A 313 -7.16 -5.76 -7.62
CA SER A 313 -7.35 -6.60 -6.44
C SER A 313 -8.12 -7.84 -6.88
N PRO A 314 -7.60 -9.06 -6.64
CA PRO A 314 -8.26 -10.29 -7.10
C PRO A 314 -9.63 -10.52 -6.43
N ASN A 315 -9.91 -9.81 -5.34
CA ASN A 315 -11.15 -9.97 -4.56
C ASN A 315 -12.22 -8.92 -4.91
N VAL A 316 -11.94 -7.98 -5.82
CA VAL A 316 -12.85 -6.88 -6.18
C VAL A 316 -13.46 -7.17 -7.54
N THR A 317 -14.77 -7.01 -7.66
CA THR A 317 -15.46 -7.23 -8.93
C THR A 317 -15.08 -6.15 -9.96
N VAL A 318 -15.30 -6.44 -11.25
CA VAL A 318 -15.09 -5.45 -12.33
C VAL A 318 -15.92 -4.19 -12.09
N TYR A 319 -17.18 -4.35 -11.65
CA TYR A 319 -18.06 -3.24 -11.34
C TYR A 319 -17.52 -2.36 -10.20
N GLU A 320 -17.08 -2.97 -9.09
CA GLU A 320 -16.51 -2.25 -7.96
C GLU A 320 -15.18 -1.56 -8.33
N SER A 321 -14.36 -2.19 -9.18
CA SER A 321 -13.11 -1.60 -9.68
C SER A 321 -13.37 -0.36 -10.54
N LEU A 322 -14.36 -0.42 -11.43
CA LEU A 322 -14.79 0.73 -12.24
C LEU A 322 -15.42 1.82 -11.39
N LEU A 323 -16.24 1.45 -10.39
CA LEU A 323 -16.84 2.39 -9.45
C LEU A 323 -15.76 3.11 -8.63
N TYR A 324 -14.77 2.37 -8.13
CA TYR A 324 -13.63 2.92 -7.40
C TYR A 324 -12.79 3.88 -8.28
N SER A 325 -12.50 3.47 -9.52
CA SER A 325 -11.79 4.34 -10.48
C SER A 325 -12.58 5.61 -10.78
N ALA A 326 -13.90 5.50 -10.94
CA ALA A 326 -14.78 6.64 -11.17
C ALA A 326 -14.78 7.61 -9.98
N TRP A 327 -14.83 7.10 -8.75
CA TRP A 327 -14.78 7.93 -7.54
C TRP A 327 -13.46 8.71 -7.40
N LEU A 328 -12.34 8.13 -7.85
CA LEU A 328 -11.04 8.79 -7.78
C LEU A 328 -10.82 9.83 -8.90
N ARG A 329 -11.46 9.67 -10.05
CA ARG A 329 -11.22 10.51 -11.24
C ARG A 329 -12.29 11.57 -11.50
N LEU A 330 -13.54 11.32 -11.13
CA LEU A 330 -14.63 12.29 -11.33
C LEU A 330 -14.67 13.31 -10.19
N SER A 331 -15.11 14.53 -10.53
CA SER A 331 -15.37 15.58 -9.54
C SER A 331 -16.45 15.16 -8.55
N SER A 332 -16.35 15.64 -7.30
CA SER A 332 -17.38 15.44 -6.27
C SER A 332 -18.72 16.08 -6.63
N GLU A 333 -18.76 16.98 -7.61
CA GLU A 333 -19.96 17.65 -8.10
C GLU A 333 -20.84 16.76 -8.99
N VAL A 334 -20.34 15.61 -9.45
CA VAL A 334 -21.10 14.68 -10.29
C VAL A 334 -22.03 13.83 -9.44
N ASP A 335 -23.33 13.90 -9.74
CA ASP A 335 -24.38 13.12 -9.06
C ASP A 335 -24.11 11.60 -9.11
N GLU A 336 -24.53 10.90 -8.06
CA GLU A 336 -24.33 9.46 -7.95
C GLU A 336 -25.04 8.69 -9.07
N ASN A 337 -26.21 9.15 -9.51
CA ASN A 337 -26.96 8.46 -10.56
C ASN A 337 -26.25 8.59 -11.91
N THR A 338 -25.82 9.80 -12.27
CA THR A 338 -25.04 10.06 -13.48
C THR A 338 -23.73 9.25 -13.48
N ARG A 339 -23.08 9.11 -12.32
CA ARG A 339 -21.87 8.30 -12.18
C ARG A 339 -22.13 6.82 -12.47
N LYS A 340 -23.21 6.27 -11.90
CA LYS A 340 -23.61 4.87 -12.14
C LYS A 340 -23.96 4.65 -13.60
N GLU A 341 -24.72 5.55 -14.22
CA GLU A 341 -25.04 5.48 -15.66
C GLU A 341 -23.79 5.48 -16.54
N CYS A 342 -22.81 6.35 -16.26
CA CYS A 342 -21.52 6.34 -16.96
C CYS A 342 -20.79 5.00 -16.81
N ILE A 343 -20.78 4.40 -15.61
CA ILE A 343 -20.16 3.10 -15.37
C ILE A 343 -20.88 1.99 -16.13
N TYR A 344 -22.21 1.95 -16.10
CA TYR A 344 -22.99 0.98 -16.86
C TYR A 344 -22.77 1.11 -18.37
N LEU A 345 -22.71 2.34 -18.89
CA LEU A 345 -22.40 2.60 -20.29
C LEU A 345 -21.00 2.10 -20.65
N TYR A 346 -20.01 2.33 -19.78
CA TYR A 346 -18.64 1.87 -19.99
C TYR A 346 -18.55 0.33 -19.99
N LEU A 347 -19.20 -0.32 -19.02
CA LEU A 347 -19.33 -1.78 -18.94
C LEU A 347 -20.00 -2.34 -20.21
N ALA A 348 -21.12 -1.75 -20.63
CA ALA A 348 -21.83 -2.17 -21.84
C ALA A 348 -20.95 -2.02 -23.09
N THR A 349 -20.17 -0.94 -23.18
CA THR A 349 -19.25 -0.70 -24.31
C THR A 349 -18.12 -1.72 -24.33
N ILE A 350 -17.53 -2.01 -23.17
CA ILE A 350 -16.49 -3.05 -23.04
C ILE A 350 -17.05 -4.41 -23.39
N LEU A 351 -18.18 -4.82 -22.80
CA LEU A 351 -18.85 -6.09 -23.10
C LEU A 351 -19.19 -6.21 -24.58
N CYS A 352 -19.68 -5.13 -25.20
CA CYS A 352 -19.98 -5.11 -26.63
C CYS A 352 -18.72 -5.26 -27.47
N ALA A 353 -17.61 -4.59 -27.11
CA ALA A 353 -16.31 -4.74 -27.78
C ALA A 353 -15.75 -6.16 -27.65
N TYR A 354 -15.81 -6.76 -26.45
CA TYR A 354 -15.40 -8.16 -26.23
C TYR A 354 -16.29 -9.15 -27.00
N THR A 355 -17.60 -8.90 -27.06
CA THR A 355 -18.53 -9.73 -27.82
C THR A 355 -18.26 -9.60 -29.32
N LEU A 356 -17.99 -8.39 -29.81
CA LEU A 356 -17.58 -8.15 -31.20
C LEU A 356 -16.27 -8.86 -31.54
N ILE A 357 -15.28 -8.84 -30.63
CA ILE A 357 -14.01 -9.55 -30.80
C ILE A 357 -14.24 -11.07 -30.82
N LEU A 358 -15.05 -11.62 -29.91
CA LEU A 358 -15.38 -13.04 -29.86
C LEU A 358 -16.23 -13.51 -31.06
N VAL A 359 -17.15 -12.68 -31.53
CA VAL A 359 -17.95 -12.93 -32.75
C VAL A 359 -17.05 -12.86 -33.98
N TRP A 360 -16.11 -11.92 -34.04
CA TRP A 360 -15.12 -11.84 -35.12
C TRP A 360 -14.20 -13.06 -35.14
N LEU A 361 -13.71 -13.50 -33.98
CA LEU A 361 -12.94 -14.75 -33.84
C LEU A 361 -13.78 -16.00 -34.19
N SER A 362 -15.09 -15.99 -33.94
CA SER A 362 -16.00 -17.11 -34.28
C SER A 362 -16.45 -17.12 -35.75
N ILE A 363 -16.29 -16.01 -36.47
CA ILE A 363 -16.54 -15.91 -37.92
C ILE A 363 -15.25 -16.21 -38.72
N VAL A 364 -14.09 -16.09 -38.07
CA VAL A 364 -12.76 -16.34 -38.65
C VAL A 364 -12.23 -17.77 -38.33
N HIS A 365 -13.08 -18.63 -37.77
CA HIS A 365 -12.92 -20.09 -37.73
C HIS A 365 -14.08 -20.73 -38.49
#